data_AF-A0A3A8W5A4-F1
#
_entry.id   AF-A0A3A8W5A4-F1
#
_cell.length_a   1.000
_cell.length_b   1.000
_cell.length_c   1.000
_cell.angle_alpha   90.00
_cell.angle_beta   90.00
_cell.angle_gamma   90.00
#
_symmetry.space_group_name_H-M   'P 1'
#
loop_
_entity.id
_entity.type
_entity.pdbx_description
1 polymer ?
#
loop_
_entity_poly.entity_id
_entity_poly.type
_entity_poly.pdbx_seq_one_letter_code
_entity_poly.pdbx_strand_id
1 'polypeptide(L)' 'MIDANLNTKELSLKSGVSRATTCSVKNGKSCNYNTALKLSIALGVSLEKLIER' A
#
# COMPACT_ATOMS: atom_id res chain seq x y z
N MET A 1 -0.78 2.97 13.57
CA MET A 1 -1.58 2.82 12.34
C MET A 1 -1.24 3.98 11.43
N ILE A 2 -0.82 3.73 10.19
CA ILE A 2 -0.65 4.80 9.19
C ILE A 2 -2.05 5.18 8.72
N ASP A 3 -2.64 6.19 9.34
CA ASP A 3 -3.91 6.80 8.92
C ASP A 3 -3.70 7.65 7.66
N ALA A 4 -3.40 6.97 6.56
CA ALA A 4 -3.58 7.57 5.25
C ALA A 4 -5.09 7.60 4.99
N ASN A 5 -5.69 8.78 5.05
CA ASN A 5 -7.10 9.06 4.68
C ASN A 5 -7.44 8.74 3.21
N LEU A 6 -6.65 7.90 2.53
CA LEU A 6 -6.94 7.39 1.20
C LEU A 6 -7.86 6.18 1.30
N ASN A 7 -8.95 6.23 0.55
CA ASN A 7 -9.79 5.07 0.35
C ASN A 7 -9.04 4.00 -0.46
N THR A 8 -9.31 2.71 -0.25
CA THR A 8 -8.63 1.61 -0.98
C THR A 8 -8.76 1.72 -2.50
N LYS A 9 -9.83 2.36 -2.98
CA LYS A 9 -10.04 2.67 -4.39
C LYS A 9 -9.05 3.72 -4.90
N GLU A 10 -8.83 4.78 -4.15
CA GLU A 10 -7.89 5.86 -4.51
C GLU A 10 -6.46 5.37 -4.44
N LEU A 11 -6.13 4.61 -3.39
CA LEU A 11 -4.82 4.00 -3.25
C LEU A 11 -4.54 3.02 -4.39
N SER A 12 -5.52 2.22 -4.80
CA SER A 12 -5.41 1.33 -5.97
C SER A 12 -5.15 2.11 -7.26
N LEU A 13 -5.92 3.18 -7.52
CA LEU A 13 -5.71 4.04 -8.69
C LEU A 13 -4.33 4.70 -8.70
N LYS A 14 -3.90 5.23 -7.55
CA LYS A 14 -2.64 5.98 -7.43
C LYS A 14 -1.40 5.09 -7.46
N SER A 15 -1.50 3.87 -6.91
CA SER A 15 -0.40 2.89 -6.90
C SER A 15 -0.36 2.02 -8.16
N GLY A 16 -1.42 1.99 -8.97
CA GLY A 16 -1.55 1.04 -10.09
C GLY A 16 -1.59 -0.42 -9.62
N VAL A 17 -1.95 -0.65 -8.36
CA VAL A 17 -2.14 -1.98 -7.77
C VAL A 17 -3.62 -2.31 -7.77
N SER A 18 -3.98 -3.58 -7.99
CA SER A 18 -5.39 -3.98 -7.99
C SER A 18 -6.05 -3.70 -6.64
N ARG A 19 -7.33 -3.31 -6.65
CA ARG A 19 -8.10 -3.07 -5.43
C ARG A 19 -8.05 -4.27 -4.47
N ALA A 20 -8.07 -5.49 -5.01
CA ALA A 20 -7.99 -6.71 -4.21
C ALA A 20 -6.66 -6.79 -3.44
N THR A 21 -5.54 -6.52 -4.10
CA THR A 21 -4.22 -6.49 -3.46
C THR A 21 -4.11 -5.37 -2.44
N THR A 22 -4.59 -4.16 -2.76
CA THR A 22 -4.62 -3.04 -1.80
C THR A 22 -5.45 -3.38 -0.56
N CYS A 23 -6.58 -4.07 -0.73
CA CYS A 23 -7.43 -4.51 0.37
C CYS A 23 -6.73 -5.58 1.22
N SER A 24 -6.11 -6.57 0.58
CA SER A 24 -5.32 -7.61 1.26
C SER A 24 -4.20 -7.01 2.10
N VAL A 25 -3.41 -6.09 1.53
CA VAL A 25 -2.31 -5.41 2.24
C VAL A 25 -2.83 -4.54 3.38
N LYS A 26 -3.93 -3.80 3.17
CA LYS A 26 -4.59 -3.05 4.25
C LYS A 26 -5.04 -3.97 5.39
N ASN A 27 -5.44 -5.20 5.09
CA ASN A 27 -5.81 -6.22 6.07
C ASN A 27 -4.59 -6.98 6.64
N GLY A 28 -3.37 -6.49 6.46
CA GLY A 28 -2.15 -7.08 7.02
C GLY A 28 -1.61 -8.31 6.28
N LYS A 29 -2.08 -8.60 5.06
CA LYS A 29 -1.48 -9.64 4.23
C LYS A 29 -0.11 -9.19 3.72
N SER A 30 0.80 -10.14 3.64
CA SER A 30 2.09 -9.97 2.97
C SER A 30 1.89 -9.70 1.47
N CYS A 31 2.76 -8.86 0.90
CA CYS A 31 2.81 -8.58 -0.53
C CYS A 31 4.25 -8.61 -1.03
N ASN A 32 4.42 -8.69 -2.34
CA ASN A 32 5.74 -8.65 -2.95
C ASN A 32 6.35 -7.23 -2.86
N TYR A 33 7.67 -7.16 -3.00
CA TYR A 33 8.43 -5.91 -2.94
C TYR A 33 7.93 -4.85 -3.93
N ASN A 34 7.62 -5.25 -5.17
CA ASN A 34 7.10 -4.34 -6.20
C ASN A 34 5.76 -3.70 -5.80
N THR A 35 4.89 -4.44 -5.14
CA THR A 35 3.60 -3.95 -4.63
C THR A 35 3.84 -2.99 -3.48
N ALA A 36 4.69 -3.36 -2.53
CA ALA A 36 5.04 -2.51 -1.41
C ALA A 36 5.67 -1.18 -1.89
N LEU A 37 6.56 -1.21 -2.88
CA LEU A 37 7.16 -0.03 -3.50
C LEU A 37 6.12 0.88 -4.17
N LYS A 38 5.19 0.31 -4.95
CA LYS A 38 4.11 1.09 -5.57
C LYS A 38 3.19 1.74 -4.54
N LEU A 39 2.88 1.02 -3.46
CA LEU A 39 2.08 1.53 -2.36
C LEU A 39 2.82 2.63 -1.59
N SER A 40 4.12 2.47 -1.33
CA SER A 40 4.93 3.48 -0.63
C SER A 40 5.01 4.79 -1.41
N ILE A 41 5.21 4.70 -2.73
CA ILE A 41 5.18 5.85 -3.65
C ILE A 41 3.81 6.53 -3.62
N ALA A 42 2.71 5.76 -3.74
CA ALA A 42 1.36 6.32 -3.74
C ALA A 42 0.98 7.02 -2.42
N LEU A 43 1.46 6.48 -1.31
CA LEU A 43 1.29 7.01 0.04
C LEU A 43 2.28 8.15 0.37
N GLY A 44 3.32 8.35 -0.44
CA GLY A 44 4.37 9.33 -0.18
C GLY A 44 5.22 9.01 1.05
N VAL A 45 5.32 7.73 1.41
CA VAL A 45 6.11 7.25 2.56
C VAL A 45 7.27 6.40 2.09
N SER A 46 8.34 6.32 2.89
CA SER A 46 9.44 5.40 2.61
C SER A 46 8.98 3.95 2.71
N LEU A 47 9.47 3.09 1.83
CA LEU A 47 9.16 1.67 1.82
C LEU A 47 9.53 0.98 3.14
N GLU A 48 10.61 1.42 3.78
CA GLU A 48 11.05 0.93 5.08
C GLU A 48 10.04 1.22 6.20
N LYS A 49 9.21 2.26 6.07
CA LYS A 49 8.12 2.53 7.02
C LYS A 49 6.90 1.63 6.81
N LEU A 50 6.81 0.97 5.64
CA LEU A 50 5.77 0.00 5.31
C LEU A 50 6.16 -1.44 5.66
N ILE A 51 7.46 -1.71 5.74
CA ILE A 51 8.00 -3.02 6.07
C ILE A 51 8.46 -2.97 7.52
N GLU A 52 7.64 -3.46 8.44
CA GLU A 52 8.06 -3.70 9.82
C GLU A 52 8.99 -4.93 9.81
N ARG A 53 10.20 -4.77 10.36
CA ARG A 53 11.20 -5.84 10.48
C ARG A 53 10.95 -6.70 11.71
#